data_AF-A0AAU5WJ13-F1
#
_entry.id   AF-A0AAU5WJ13-F1
#
_cell.length_a   1.000
_cell.length_b   1.000
_cell.length_c   1.000
_cell.angle_alpha   90.00
_cell.angle_beta   90.00
_cell.angle_gamma   90.00
#
_symmetry.space_group_name_H-M   'P 1'
#
loop_
_entity.id
_entity.type
_entity.pdbx_description
1 polymer ?
#
loop_
_entity_poly.entity_id
_entity_poly.type
_entity_poly.pdbx_seq_one_letter_code
_entity_poly.pdbx_strand_id
1 'polypeptide(L)'
;MTPVAQTGAGNVTTQTATTGATVTVNKPANVVDGDLLVAVLNHANGSGTWSTVPSGWTSGTTFNTGRTGGVWYKAIPSAAAEPATSYTWAATGAGSGRLGGLVLRVTGADLAAPWDAAGTWTAALGATAVTAARSDCLLLGAWWSYIASSPNTVSPPGSMSTVGSWSVSPGSSTTHTLAAETLTASGSAGARTANATPAGSSALSVLFTIAAPITGSATLAQGSALAADGMASHDGAATLPQPSELAADGQIVGDDQHGSATLAQRSALVVAEPGQSRIMSAGVWRPFTSRRMVGGTWIIEE
;
A
#
# COMPACT_ATOMS: atom_id res chain seq x y z
N MET A 1 3.54 -5.21 8.87
CA MET A 1 3.64 -3.96 9.65
C MET A 1 2.53 -3.04 9.15
N THR A 2 1.75 -2.44 10.05
CA THR A 2 0.67 -1.51 9.69
C THR A 2 1.25 -0.17 9.22
N PRO A 3 0.75 0.47 8.15
CA PRO A 3 1.26 1.75 7.71
C PRO A 3 0.95 2.86 8.73
N VAL A 4 1.85 3.84 8.86
CA VAL A 4 1.73 4.94 9.83
C VAL A 4 2.09 6.27 9.17
N ALA A 5 1.19 7.25 9.26
CA ALA A 5 1.48 8.64 8.89
C ALA A 5 2.41 9.28 9.92
N GLN A 6 3.56 9.78 9.47
CA GLN A 6 4.55 10.40 10.33
C GLN A 6 4.26 11.91 10.45
N THR A 7 4.09 12.40 11.68
CA THR A 7 3.62 13.78 11.93
C THR A 7 4.66 14.70 12.58
N GLY A 8 5.78 14.15 13.05
CA GLY A 8 6.87 14.93 13.64
C GLY A 8 7.53 15.91 12.65
N ALA A 9 8.27 16.90 13.17
CA ALA A 9 8.99 17.86 12.36
C ALA A 9 9.88 17.18 11.29
N GLY A 10 9.79 17.66 10.06
CA GLY A 10 10.52 17.09 8.92
C GLY A 10 9.85 15.88 8.25
N ASN A 11 8.72 15.38 8.76
CA ASN A 11 7.97 14.27 8.14
C ASN A 11 6.80 14.74 7.25
N VAL A 12 6.38 15.98 7.44
CA VAL A 12 5.29 16.63 6.70
C VAL A 12 5.78 17.98 6.22
N THR A 13 5.47 18.31 4.98
CA THR A 13 5.78 19.59 4.35
C THR A 13 4.54 20.13 3.67
N THR A 14 4.35 21.43 3.71
CA THR A 14 3.22 22.11 3.06
C THR A 14 3.74 23.27 2.24
N GLN A 15 3.06 23.58 1.14
CA GLN A 15 3.30 24.81 0.38
C GLN A 15 1.99 25.33 -0.19
N THR A 16 1.91 26.64 -0.33
CA THR A 16 0.80 27.31 -1.00
C THR A 16 1.29 28.25 -2.09
N ALA A 17 0.42 28.51 -3.06
CA ALA A 17 0.56 29.54 -4.07
C ALA A 17 -0.75 30.32 -4.15
N THR A 18 -0.66 31.62 -3.82
CA THR A 18 -1.79 32.56 -3.82
C THR A 18 -2.09 33.13 -5.22
N THR A 19 -1.26 32.80 -6.21
CA THR A 19 -1.39 33.21 -7.61
C THR A 19 -0.82 32.13 -8.51
N GLY A 20 -1.30 32.06 -9.76
CA GLY A 20 -0.85 31.07 -10.73
C GLY A 20 -1.45 29.68 -10.53
N ALA A 21 -0.95 28.72 -11.31
CA ALA A 21 -1.47 27.35 -11.36
C ALA A 21 -0.44 26.29 -10.93
N THR A 22 0.63 26.70 -10.25
CA THR A 22 1.77 25.84 -9.89
C THR A 22 2.08 25.93 -8.40
N VAL A 23 2.36 24.78 -7.77
CA VAL A 23 2.81 24.70 -6.38
C VAL A 23 4.01 23.76 -6.29
N THR A 24 5.04 24.19 -5.56
CA THR A 24 6.26 23.41 -5.32
C THR A 24 6.35 23.06 -3.85
N VAL A 25 6.07 21.81 -3.48
CA VAL A 25 6.18 21.36 -2.07
C VAL A 25 7.55 20.73 -1.87
N ASN A 26 8.25 21.09 -0.80
CA ASN A 26 9.54 20.48 -0.46
C ASN A 26 9.38 18.98 -0.20
N LYS A 27 10.42 18.19 -0.44
CA LYS A 27 10.47 16.80 0.04
C LYS A 27 10.56 16.82 1.59
N PRO A 28 9.84 15.95 2.32
CA PRO A 28 10.07 15.81 3.75
C PRO A 28 11.55 15.50 4.05
N ALA A 29 12.11 16.14 5.08
CA ALA A 29 13.54 16.04 5.40
C ALA A 29 13.95 14.64 5.91
N ASN A 30 13.01 13.90 6.51
CA ASN A 30 13.29 12.63 7.16
C ASN A 30 12.90 11.42 6.30
N VAL A 31 12.92 11.55 4.97
CA VAL A 31 12.65 10.42 4.06
C VAL A 31 13.79 9.41 4.14
N VAL A 32 13.45 8.15 4.34
CA VAL A 32 14.36 7.01 4.43
C VAL A 32 13.90 5.87 3.52
N ASP A 33 14.77 4.87 3.34
CA ASP A 33 14.46 3.66 2.57
C ASP A 33 13.21 2.97 3.12
N GLY A 34 12.33 2.51 2.23
CA GLY A 34 11.11 1.80 2.60
C GLY A 34 9.90 2.71 2.88
N ASP A 35 10.05 4.04 2.77
CA ASP A 35 8.94 4.97 2.94
C ASP A 35 8.02 5.00 1.71
N LEU A 36 6.77 5.39 1.96
CA LEU A 36 5.83 5.87 0.94
C LEU A 36 5.64 7.38 1.15
N LEU A 37 5.80 8.17 0.10
CA LEU A 37 5.35 9.56 0.10
C LEU A 37 3.91 9.62 -0.37
N VAL A 38 3.10 10.43 0.32
CA VAL A 38 1.73 10.76 -0.08
C VAL A 38 1.64 12.27 -0.25
N ALA A 39 0.99 12.72 -1.32
CA ALA A 39 0.72 14.12 -1.58
C ALA A 39 -0.78 14.35 -1.66
N VAL A 40 -1.25 15.39 -0.96
CA VAL A 40 -2.64 15.85 -1.05
C VAL A 40 -2.62 17.29 -1.54
N LEU A 41 -3.34 17.53 -2.64
CA LEU A 41 -3.30 18.78 -3.37
C LEU A 41 -4.71 19.33 -3.57
N ASN A 42 -4.82 20.65 -3.57
CA ASN A 42 -6.05 21.34 -3.91
C ASN A 42 -5.78 22.62 -4.69
N HIS A 43 -6.62 22.87 -5.69
CA HIS A 43 -6.82 24.15 -6.35
C HIS A 43 -8.27 24.61 -6.09
N ALA A 44 -8.45 25.63 -5.25
CA ALA A 44 -9.80 26.04 -4.83
C ALA A 44 -10.61 26.73 -5.94
N ASN A 45 -9.94 27.33 -6.93
CA ASN A 45 -10.55 28.11 -8.01
C ASN A 45 -10.29 27.50 -9.41
N GLY A 46 -9.75 26.28 -9.48
CA GLY A 46 -9.51 25.58 -10.75
C GLY A 46 -10.65 24.66 -11.11
N SER A 47 -11.11 24.69 -12.36
CA SER A 47 -11.91 23.61 -12.94
C SER A 47 -11.05 22.92 -13.99
N GLY A 48 -10.36 21.87 -13.60
CA GLY A 48 -9.33 21.27 -14.44
C GLY A 48 -8.70 20.02 -13.84
N THR A 49 -7.79 19.43 -14.60
CA THR A 49 -6.95 18.31 -14.21
C THR A 49 -5.59 18.79 -13.73
N TRP A 50 -4.80 17.92 -13.11
CA TRP A 50 -3.38 18.18 -12.90
C TRP A 50 -2.65 18.02 -14.24
N SER A 51 -2.15 19.12 -14.82
CA SER A 51 -1.39 19.13 -16.08
C SER A 51 0.07 18.76 -15.91
N THR A 52 0.62 18.97 -14.72
CA THR A 52 1.99 18.58 -14.39
C THR A 52 1.97 17.81 -13.08
N VAL A 53 2.48 16.58 -13.16
CA VAL A 53 2.72 15.69 -12.04
C VAL A 53 4.21 15.35 -12.04
N PRO A 54 4.93 15.52 -10.91
CA PRO A 54 6.35 15.18 -10.85
C PRO A 54 6.59 13.69 -11.17
N SER A 55 7.76 13.39 -11.73
CA SER A 55 8.12 12.02 -12.09
C SER A 55 8.11 11.06 -10.89
N GLY A 56 7.61 9.85 -11.13
CA GLY A 56 7.51 8.77 -10.15
C GLY A 56 6.30 8.84 -9.22
N TRP A 57 5.40 9.81 -9.38
CA TRP A 57 4.15 9.88 -8.64
C TRP A 57 3.01 9.18 -9.40
N THR A 58 2.20 8.41 -8.68
CA THR A 58 1.02 7.72 -9.18
C THR A 58 -0.25 8.32 -8.59
N SER A 59 -1.31 8.40 -9.40
CA SER A 59 -2.61 8.91 -8.95
C SER A 59 -3.29 7.90 -8.03
N GLY A 60 -3.75 8.36 -6.87
CA GLY A 60 -4.68 7.61 -6.04
C GLY A 60 -6.13 7.98 -6.39
N THR A 61 -6.46 9.26 -6.28
CA THR A 61 -7.80 9.77 -6.65
C THR A 61 -7.75 11.26 -6.96
N THR A 62 -8.66 11.74 -7.81
CA THR A 62 -8.73 13.14 -8.24
C THR A 62 -10.16 13.66 -8.27
N PHE A 63 -10.30 14.97 -8.16
CA PHE A 63 -11.56 15.69 -8.29
C PHE A 63 -11.37 16.87 -9.24
N ASN A 64 -12.31 17.13 -10.13
CA ASN A 64 -12.20 18.18 -11.15
C ASN A 64 -13.50 18.99 -11.40
N THR A 65 -14.49 18.89 -10.50
CA THR A 65 -15.80 19.54 -10.67
C THR A 65 -15.88 20.83 -9.88
N GLY A 66 -15.62 21.96 -10.55
CA GLY A 66 -15.63 23.30 -9.92
C GLY A 66 -14.48 23.59 -8.95
N ARG A 67 -13.64 22.57 -8.68
CA ARG A 67 -12.36 22.60 -7.96
C ARG A 67 -11.46 21.52 -8.54
N THR A 68 -10.15 21.65 -8.33
CA THR A 68 -9.21 20.54 -8.58
C THR A 68 -8.70 19.98 -7.27
N GLY A 69 -8.91 18.69 -7.03
CA GLY A 69 -8.37 17.94 -5.91
C GLY A 69 -7.50 16.79 -6.40
N GLY A 70 -6.50 16.39 -5.62
CA GLY A 70 -5.68 15.23 -5.97
C GLY A 70 -5.03 14.59 -4.76
N VAL A 71 -5.02 13.27 -4.75
CA VAL A 71 -4.19 12.44 -3.88
C VAL A 71 -3.25 11.65 -4.76
N TRP A 72 -1.96 11.75 -4.48
CA TRP A 72 -0.88 11.09 -5.20
C TRP A 72 0.01 10.34 -4.23
N TYR A 73 0.69 9.31 -4.70
CA TYR A 73 1.67 8.58 -3.90
C TYR A 73 2.92 8.23 -4.71
N LYS A 74 4.03 8.05 -4.01
CA LYS A 74 5.32 7.67 -4.59
C LYS A 74 6.06 6.75 -3.62
N ALA A 75 6.38 5.54 -4.07
CA ALA A 75 7.19 4.61 -3.30
C ALA A 75 8.65 5.10 -3.26
N ILE A 76 9.30 4.96 -2.10
CA ILE A 76 10.72 5.25 -1.88
C ILE A 76 11.43 3.96 -1.45
N PRO A 77 11.74 3.03 -2.39
CA PRO A 77 12.50 1.83 -2.04
C PRO A 77 13.90 2.16 -1.53
N SER A 78 14.51 3.23 -2.07
CA SER A 78 15.77 3.78 -1.59
C SER A 78 15.71 5.32 -1.61
N ALA A 79 15.95 5.95 -0.47
CA ALA A 79 16.03 7.39 -0.31
C ALA A 79 17.20 8.00 -1.09
N ALA A 80 18.30 7.27 -1.23
CA ALA A 80 19.45 7.70 -2.05
C ALA A 80 19.09 7.77 -3.55
N ALA A 81 18.15 6.95 -4.00
CA ALA A 81 17.64 6.96 -5.36
C ALA A 81 16.57 8.07 -5.61
N GLU A 82 16.20 8.84 -4.59
CA GLU A 82 15.28 9.97 -4.71
C GLU A 82 16.05 11.31 -4.65
N PRO A 83 16.61 11.80 -5.77
CA PRO A 83 17.42 13.00 -5.81
C PRO A 83 16.60 14.29 -5.68
N ALA A 84 15.28 14.22 -5.86
CA ALA A 84 14.41 15.39 -5.77
C ALA A 84 14.49 16.02 -4.37
N THR A 85 14.62 17.34 -4.31
CA THR A 85 14.53 18.13 -3.07
C THR A 85 13.14 18.74 -2.89
N SER A 86 12.35 18.78 -3.95
CA SER A 86 10.99 19.31 -3.99
C SER A 86 10.20 18.72 -5.16
N TYR A 87 8.89 18.88 -5.11
CA TYR A 87 7.95 18.35 -6.07
C TYR A 87 7.05 19.48 -6.57
N THR A 88 6.97 19.64 -7.89
CA THR A 88 6.18 20.71 -8.52
C THR A 88 4.98 20.14 -9.25
N TRP A 89 3.79 20.54 -8.83
CA TRP A 89 2.53 20.22 -9.50
C TRP A 89 1.96 21.44 -10.19
N ALA A 90 1.28 21.22 -11.31
CA ALA A 90 0.50 22.26 -11.97
C ALA A 90 -0.90 21.76 -12.31
N ALA A 91 -1.90 22.63 -12.15
CA ALA A 91 -3.27 22.40 -12.58
C ALA A 91 -3.53 23.07 -13.94
N THR A 92 -4.46 22.53 -14.73
CA THR A 92 -4.99 23.23 -15.90
C THR A 92 -5.87 24.41 -15.46
N GLY A 93 -5.75 25.53 -16.18
CA GLY A 93 -6.47 26.78 -15.90
C GLY A 93 -5.65 27.74 -15.03
N ALA A 94 -5.26 28.88 -15.62
CA ALA A 94 -4.42 29.92 -14.99
C ALA A 94 -5.23 31.05 -14.31
N GLY A 95 -6.41 30.72 -13.76
CA GLY A 95 -7.26 31.68 -13.04
C GLY A 95 -6.93 31.77 -11.53
N SER A 96 -7.27 32.91 -10.90
CA SER A 96 -6.87 33.34 -9.54
C SER A 96 -6.45 32.21 -8.59
N GLY A 97 -5.13 32.06 -8.44
CA GLY A 97 -4.49 30.94 -7.75
C GLY A 97 -4.92 30.83 -6.29
N ARG A 98 -5.42 29.66 -5.92
CA ARG A 98 -5.51 29.21 -4.52
C ARG A 98 -5.11 27.76 -4.49
N LEU A 99 -3.84 27.54 -4.79
CA LEU A 99 -3.25 26.22 -4.89
C LEU A 99 -2.50 25.93 -3.58
N GLY A 100 -2.63 24.71 -3.08
CA GLY A 100 -1.90 24.28 -1.91
C GLY A 100 -1.70 22.78 -1.94
N GLY A 101 -0.65 22.36 -1.24
CA GLY A 101 -0.25 20.97 -1.19
C GLY A 101 0.41 20.62 0.13
N LEU A 102 0.27 19.36 0.49
CA LEU A 102 0.97 18.72 1.59
C LEU A 102 1.63 17.44 1.07
N VAL A 103 2.90 17.23 1.43
CA VAL A 103 3.59 15.95 1.24
C VAL A 103 3.94 15.39 2.61
N LEU A 104 3.49 14.17 2.90
CA LEU A 104 3.83 13.43 4.11
C LEU A 104 4.60 12.15 3.80
N ARG A 105 5.32 11.69 4.82
CA ARG A 105 5.92 10.37 4.88
C ARG A 105 4.97 9.38 5.55
N VAL A 106 4.85 8.19 4.96
CA VAL A 106 4.16 7.02 5.52
C VAL A 106 5.15 5.87 5.60
N THR A 107 5.35 5.33 6.80
CA THR A 107 6.19 4.15 7.03
C THR A 107 5.34 2.88 7.01
N GLY A 108 5.93 1.73 6.65
CA GLY A 108 5.27 0.43 6.80
C GLY A 108 4.20 0.13 5.74
N ALA A 109 4.17 0.88 4.63
CA ALA A 109 3.28 0.63 3.49
C ALA A 109 3.79 -0.51 2.61
N ASP A 110 2.88 -1.15 1.88
CA ASP A 110 3.22 -2.05 0.78
C ASP A 110 3.79 -1.24 -0.39
N LEU A 111 5.10 -1.21 -0.59
CA LEU A 111 5.68 -0.41 -1.68
C LEU A 111 5.40 -0.96 -3.09
N ALA A 112 4.98 -2.22 -3.21
CA ALA A 112 4.59 -2.82 -4.49
C ALA A 112 3.15 -2.46 -4.86
N ALA A 113 2.26 -2.39 -3.87
CA ALA A 113 0.85 -2.04 -4.05
C ALA A 113 0.33 -1.17 -2.88
N PRO A 114 0.78 0.10 -2.77
CA PRO A 114 0.53 0.93 -1.57
C PRO A 114 -0.90 1.45 -1.48
N TRP A 115 -1.61 1.55 -2.59
CA TRP A 115 -2.98 2.04 -2.62
C TRP A 115 -3.97 0.90 -2.37
N ASP A 116 -4.83 1.06 -1.37
CA ASP A 116 -5.85 0.05 -1.03
C ASP A 116 -7.22 0.44 -1.59
N ALA A 117 -7.77 1.57 -1.16
CA ALA A 117 -9.07 2.04 -1.62
C ALA A 117 -9.25 3.55 -1.47
N ALA A 118 -10.25 4.11 -2.16
CA ALA A 118 -10.73 5.47 -1.92
C ALA A 118 -12.24 5.56 -2.01
N GLY A 119 -12.80 6.43 -1.17
CA GLY A 119 -14.19 6.85 -1.24
C GLY A 119 -14.40 7.92 -2.32
N THR A 120 -15.66 8.31 -2.48
CA THR A 120 -16.05 9.37 -3.41
C THR A 120 -15.74 10.73 -2.84
N TRP A 121 -15.16 11.61 -3.66
CA TRP A 121 -15.02 13.02 -3.32
C TRP A 121 -16.39 13.66 -3.09
N THR A 122 -16.53 14.35 -1.96
CA THR A 122 -17.81 14.96 -1.56
C THR A 122 -17.64 16.47 -1.38
N ALA A 123 -18.52 17.27 -2.00
CA ALA A 123 -18.54 18.74 -1.86
C ALA A 123 -19.12 19.20 -0.49
N ALA A 124 -18.64 18.58 0.59
CA ALA A 124 -19.02 18.83 1.97
C ALA A 124 -17.86 18.42 2.91
N LEU A 125 -17.96 18.76 4.20
CA LEU A 125 -17.00 18.27 5.22
C LEU A 125 -17.31 16.84 5.70
N GLY A 126 -18.45 16.27 5.30
CA GLY A 126 -18.76 14.86 5.51
C GLY A 126 -18.23 14.02 4.36
N ALA A 127 -17.13 13.32 4.59
CA ALA A 127 -16.58 12.37 3.63
C ALA A 127 -17.36 11.05 3.70
N THR A 128 -17.75 10.50 2.55
CA THR A 128 -18.39 9.19 2.47
C THR A 128 -17.45 8.08 2.95
N ALA A 129 -18.02 6.99 3.45
CA ALA A 129 -17.25 5.82 3.85
C ALA A 129 -16.40 5.27 2.69
N VAL A 130 -15.23 4.75 3.04
CA VAL A 130 -14.38 3.93 2.14
C VAL A 130 -14.40 2.49 2.63
N THR A 131 -14.40 1.54 1.70
CA THR A 131 -14.29 0.11 2.03
C THR A 131 -12.85 -0.32 1.83
N ALA A 132 -12.13 -0.57 2.93
CA ALA A 132 -10.77 -1.09 2.89
C ALA A 132 -10.78 -2.53 2.34
N ALA A 133 -9.94 -2.83 1.36
CA ALA A 133 -9.85 -4.18 0.81
C ALA A 133 -9.01 -5.09 1.72
N ARG A 134 -8.03 -4.51 2.42
CA ARG A 134 -7.14 -5.20 3.36
C ARG A 134 -7.40 -4.79 4.81
N SER A 135 -6.99 -5.65 5.74
CA SER A 135 -6.84 -5.27 7.15
C SER A 135 -5.57 -4.44 7.34
N ASP A 136 -5.43 -3.86 8.53
CA ASP A 136 -4.19 -3.17 8.95
C ASP A 136 -3.79 -2.00 8.05
N CYS A 137 -4.77 -1.39 7.38
CA CYS A 137 -4.59 -0.21 6.54
C CYS A 137 -4.44 1.07 7.37
N LEU A 138 -3.79 2.06 6.78
CA LEU A 138 -3.85 3.44 7.26
C LEU A 138 -4.99 4.17 6.55
N LEU A 139 -6.04 4.56 7.28
CA LEU A 139 -7.07 5.47 6.79
C LEU A 139 -6.56 6.90 6.85
N LEU A 140 -6.65 7.61 5.73
CA LEU A 140 -6.38 9.03 5.61
C LEU A 140 -7.65 9.75 5.16
N GLY A 141 -7.84 10.95 5.67
CA GLY A 141 -8.92 11.83 5.25
C GLY A 141 -8.42 13.24 5.00
N ALA A 142 -8.85 13.82 3.89
CA ALA A 142 -8.55 15.20 3.55
C ALA A 142 -9.84 16.02 3.59
N TRP A 143 -9.83 17.14 4.30
CA TRP A 143 -10.96 18.08 4.37
C TRP A 143 -10.52 19.49 4.14
N TRP A 144 -11.27 20.19 3.31
CA TRP A 144 -11.00 21.56 2.92
C TRP A 144 -12.24 22.39 3.16
N SER A 145 -12.05 23.61 3.65
CA SER A 145 -13.13 24.55 3.86
C SER A 145 -12.70 25.93 3.39
N TYR A 146 -13.53 26.55 2.57
CA TYR A 146 -13.31 27.90 2.06
C TYR A 146 -14.32 28.87 2.65
N ILE A 147 -13.85 30.05 3.04
CA ILE A 147 -14.66 31.18 3.46
C ILE A 147 -14.08 32.49 2.90
N ALA A 148 -14.96 33.38 2.45
CA ALA A 148 -14.56 34.58 1.73
C ALA A 148 -14.01 35.72 2.62
N SER A 149 -14.40 35.76 3.90
CA SER A 149 -14.29 36.98 4.72
C SER A 149 -13.44 36.87 5.98
N SER A 150 -13.05 35.66 6.41
CA SER A 150 -12.20 35.46 7.59
C SER A 150 -11.38 34.16 7.48
N PRO A 151 -10.27 34.01 8.22
CA PRO A 151 -9.65 32.71 8.41
C PRO A 151 -10.61 31.73 9.07
N ASN A 152 -10.68 30.50 8.57
CA ASN A 152 -11.32 29.39 9.25
C ASN A 152 -10.28 28.34 9.67
N THR A 153 -10.62 27.59 10.70
CA THR A 153 -9.91 26.36 11.07
C THR A 153 -10.73 25.16 10.61
N VAL A 154 -10.06 24.04 10.31
CA VAL A 154 -10.72 22.76 10.03
C VAL A 154 -10.18 21.74 11.02
N SER A 155 -11.03 21.30 11.95
CA SER A 155 -10.71 20.25 12.91
C SER A 155 -11.14 18.90 12.34
N PRO A 156 -10.27 17.87 12.38
CA PRO A 156 -10.63 16.56 11.87
C PRO A 156 -11.71 15.89 12.74
N PRO A 157 -12.35 14.82 12.23
CA PRO A 157 -13.22 13.97 13.03
C PRO A 157 -12.49 13.46 14.29
N GLY A 158 -13.19 13.34 15.41
CA GLY A 158 -12.58 12.98 16.71
C GLY A 158 -11.92 11.59 16.77
N SER A 159 -12.20 10.70 15.82
CA SER A 159 -11.52 9.39 15.71
C SER A 159 -10.16 9.46 15.00
N MET A 160 -9.83 10.60 14.39
CA MET A 160 -8.66 10.76 13.54
C MET A 160 -7.69 11.79 14.12
N SER A 161 -6.39 11.50 13.98
CA SER A 161 -5.32 12.39 14.43
C SER A 161 -4.84 13.28 13.28
N THR A 162 -4.70 14.59 13.54
CA THR A 162 -4.17 15.53 12.53
C THR A 162 -2.77 15.13 12.08
N VAL A 163 -2.58 15.01 10.77
CA VAL A 163 -1.26 14.85 10.14
C VAL A 163 -0.66 16.21 9.84
N GLY A 164 -1.46 17.11 9.27
CA GLY A 164 -1.02 18.47 8.96
C GLY A 164 -2.14 19.30 8.37
N SER A 165 -1.96 20.61 8.44
CA SER A 165 -2.90 21.59 7.92
C SER A 165 -2.15 22.70 7.20
N TRP A 166 -2.81 23.31 6.22
CA TRP A 166 -2.31 24.51 5.54
C TRP A 166 -3.47 25.41 5.18
N SER A 167 -3.18 26.70 4.97
CA SER A 167 -4.18 27.67 4.53
C SER A 167 -3.65 28.51 3.38
N VAL A 168 -4.49 28.77 2.39
CA VAL A 168 -4.20 29.67 1.27
C VAL A 168 -5.00 30.95 1.46
N SER A 169 -4.33 32.10 1.61
CA SER A 169 -4.98 33.39 1.88
C SER A 169 -4.34 34.56 1.13
N PRO A 170 -5.10 35.20 0.22
CA PRO A 170 -5.10 36.66 0.20
C PRO A 170 -6.54 37.20 0.24
N GLY A 171 -6.97 37.80 1.36
CA GLY A 171 -8.30 38.40 1.55
C GLY A 171 -9.46 37.44 1.84
N SER A 172 -9.29 36.14 1.58
CA SER A 172 -10.21 35.03 1.89
C SER A 172 -9.40 33.79 2.28
N SER A 173 -9.93 32.85 3.06
CA SER A 173 -9.18 31.67 3.52
C SER A 173 -9.73 30.37 2.95
N THR A 174 -8.86 29.58 2.33
CA THR A 174 -9.10 28.14 2.18
C THR A 174 -8.18 27.40 3.13
N THR A 175 -8.75 26.72 4.13
CA THR A 175 -8.00 25.89 5.09
C THR A 175 -8.21 24.42 4.78
N HIS A 176 -7.13 23.67 4.90
CA HIS A 176 -7.06 22.25 4.59
C HIS A 176 -6.49 21.52 5.80
N THR A 177 -7.03 20.34 6.07
CA THR A 177 -6.53 19.42 7.09
C THR A 177 -6.49 18.01 6.53
N LEU A 178 -5.35 17.35 6.72
CA LEU A 178 -5.19 15.92 6.55
C LEU A 178 -5.15 15.27 7.93
N ALA A 179 -5.87 14.17 8.12
CA ALA A 179 -5.83 13.37 9.34
C ALA A 179 -5.74 11.88 9.03
N ALA A 180 -5.29 11.11 10.00
CA ALA A 180 -5.08 9.67 9.87
C ALA A 180 -5.69 8.89 11.03
N GLU A 181 -6.05 7.64 10.76
CA GLU A 181 -6.53 6.63 11.71
C GLU A 181 -6.05 5.25 11.24
N THR A 182 -5.70 4.36 12.15
CA THR A 182 -5.34 2.98 11.79
C THR A 182 -6.60 2.13 11.75
N LEU A 183 -6.78 1.37 10.67
CA LEU A 183 -7.83 0.35 10.56
C LEU A 183 -7.22 -1.02 10.85
N THR A 184 -7.86 -1.81 11.70
CA THR A 184 -7.39 -3.17 12.05
C THR A 184 -8.13 -4.27 11.30
N ALA A 185 -9.11 -3.93 10.46
CA ALA A 185 -9.92 -4.88 9.72
C ALA A 185 -10.23 -4.34 8.31
N SER A 186 -10.46 -5.25 7.37
CA SER A 186 -11.03 -4.92 6.07
C SER A 186 -12.52 -4.60 6.19
N GLY A 187 -13.08 -3.99 5.16
CA GLY A 187 -14.49 -3.60 5.10
C GLY A 187 -14.69 -2.09 5.29
N SER A 188 -15.93 -1.69 5.56
CA SER A 188 -16.29 -0.28 5.65
C SER A 188 -15.58 0.40 6.83
N ALA A 189 -14.81 1.44 6.53
CA ALA A 189 -14.19 2.30 7.53
C ALA A 189 -15.20 3.30 8.14
N GLY A 190 -16.43 3.38 7.61
CA GLY A 190 -17.44 4.35 8.00
C GLY A 190 -17.17 5.77 7.47
N ALA A 191 -18.22 6.60 7.46
CA ALA A 191 -18.09 8.00 7.07
C ALA A 191 -17.34 8.81 8.14
N ARG A 192 -16.80 9.97 7.75
CA ARG A 192 -16.05 10.85 8.65
C ARG A 192 -16.38 12.32 8.35
N THR A 193 -16.73 13.07 9.38
CA THR A 193 -17.10 14.49 9.25
C THR A 193 -16.14 15.37 10.02
N ALA A 194 -15.46 16.27 9.32
CA ALA A 194 -14.68 17.34 9.94
C ALA A 194 -15.57 18.53 10.33
N ASN A 195 -15.07 19.38 11.21
CA ASN A 195 -15.73 20.63 11.59
C ASN A 195 -14.91 21.83 11.11
N ALA A 196 -15.57 22.88 10.61
CA ALA A 196 -14.91 24.14 10.27
C ALA A 196 -15.42 25.29 11.15
N THR A 197 -14.53 26.14 11.65
CA THR A 197 -14.90 27.28 12.49
C THR A 197 -14.15 28.55 12.10
N PRO A 198 -14.86 29.63 11.71
CA PRO A 198 -16.27 29.64 11.30
C PRO A 198 -16.56 28.68 10.14
N ALA A 199 -17.84 28.33 9.96
CA ALA A 199 -18.28 27.46 8.89
C ALA A 199 -17.94 28.07 7.51
N GLY A 200 -17.35 27.26 6.64
CA GLY A 200 -17.03 27.69 5.28
C GLY A 200 -18.26 27.83 4.39
N SER A 201 -18.18 28.72 3.41
CA SER A 201 -19.16 28.87 2.33
C SER A 201 -19.12 27.69 1.35
N SER A 202 -18.08 26.87 1.40
CA SER A 202 -17.93 25.66 0.57
C SER A 202 -16.89 24.72 1.17
N ALA A 203 -17.01 23.43 0.87
CA ALA A 203 -16.13 22.41 1.39
C ALA A 203 -15.91 21.28 0.38
N LEU A 204 -14.86 20.49 0.62
CA LEU A 204 -14.57 19.29 -0.14
C LEU A 204 -13.85 18.30 0.76
N SER A 205 -14.16 17.01 0.61
CA SER A 205 -13.53 15.95 1.40
C SER A 205 -13.43 14.62 0.66
N VAL A 206 -12.51 13.78 1.12
CA VAL A 206 -12.33 12.39 0.66
C VAL A 206 -11.69 11.55 1.77
N LEU A 207 -12.04 10.26 1.81
CA LEU A 207 -11.33 9.23 2.56
C LEU A 207 -10.61 8.27 1.61
N PHE A 208 -9.45 7.79 2.02
CA PHE A 208 -8.67 6.79 1.28
C PHE A 208 -7.79 5.98 2.22
N THR A 209 -7.36 4.79 1.78
CA THR A 209 -6.57 3.85 2.56
C THR A 209 -5.24 3.51 1.90
N ILE A 210 -4.20 3.41 2.71
CA ILE A 210 -2.88 2.91 2.32
C ILE A 210 -2.72 1.49 2.85
N ALA A 211 -2.31 0.57 1.98
CA ALA A 211 -2.18 -0.85 2.25
C ALA A 211 -0.96 -1.18 3.12
N ALA A 212 -1.15 -2.11 4.06
CA ALA A 212 -0.03 -2.85 4.65
C ALA A 212 0.55 -3.86 3.63
N PRO A 213 1.85 -4.20 3.74
CA PRO A 213 2.43 -5.35 3.05
C PRO A 213 1.65 -6.62 3.35
N ILE A 214 1.42 -7.44 2.34
CA ILE A 214 0.81 -8.76 2.53
C ILE A 214 1.83 -9.65 3.27
N THR A 215 1.64 -9.84 4.58
CA THR A 215 2.47 -10.72 5.40
C THR A 215 1.84 -12.09 5.65
N GLY A 216 0.83 -12.46 4.87
CA GLY A 216 0.20 -13.78 4.98
C GLY A 216 1.11 -14.86 4.42
N SER A 217 1.47 -15.84 5.24
CA SER A 217 1.84 -17.17 4.73
C SER A 217 0.61 -17.73 4.02
N ALA A 218 0.74 -18.06 2.73
CA ALA A 218 -0.32 -18.76 2.03
C ALA A 218 -0.51 -20.14 2.67
N THR A 219 -1.55 -20.28 3.49
CA THR A 219 -1.99 -21.61 3.92
C THR A 219 -2.65 -22.25 2.71
N LEU A 220 -1.92 -23.13 2.01
CA LEU A 220 -2.51 -23.97 1.00
C LEU A 220 -3.64 -24.77 1.65
N ALA A 221 -4.87 -24.60 1.15
CA ALA A 221 -5.97 -25.47 1.55
C ALA A 221 -5.62 -26.92 1.15
N GLN A 222 -6.13 -27.90 1.90
CA GLN A 222 -6.02 -29.33 1.54
C GLN A 222 -6.38 -29.52 0.05
N GLY A 223 -5.48 -30.15 -0.71
CA GLY A 223 -5.68 -30.40 -2.14
C GLY A 223 -5.30 -29.25 -3.09
N SER A 224 -4.63 -28.20 -2.62
CA SER A 224 -4.11 -27.16 -3.53
C SER A 224 -2.89 -27.71 -4.29
N ALA A 225 -3.00 -27.87 -5.60
CA ALA A 225 -1.87 -28.18 -6.46
C ALA A 225 -1.05 -26.90 -6.71
N LEU A 226 0.21 -26.90 -6.30
CA LEU A 226 1.17 -25.86 -6.68
C LEU A 226 1.72 -26.23 -8.06
N ALA A 227 1.03 -25.84 -9.13
CA ALA A 227 1.59 -25.90 -10.47
C ALA A 227 2.49 -24.67 -10.67
N ALA A 228 3.74 -24.77 -10.23
CA ALA A 228 4.77 -23.83 -10.65
C ALA A 228 5.49 -24.44 -11.85
N ASP A 229 5.36 -23.82 -13.01
CA ASP A 229 6.16 -24.09 -14.22
C ASP A 229 7.56 -23.45 -14.15
N GLY A 230 8.07 -23.19 -12.94
CA GLY A 230 9.37 -22.59 -12.66
C GLY A 230 9.88 -22.88 -11.24
N MET A 231 11.18 -22.59 -11.00
CA MET A 231 11.85 -22.82 -9.70
C MET A 231 11.11 -22.10 -8.56
N ALA A 232 10.54 -22.87 -7.64
CA ALA A 232 10.10 -22.37 -6.34
C ALA A 232 11.24 -22.59 -5.32
N SER A 233 11.97 -21.52 -4.97
CA SER A 233 12.81 -21.54 -3.76
C SER A 233 11.97 -21.14 -2.56
N HIS A 234 11.89 -22.00 -1.54
CA HIS A 234 11.15 -21.72 -0.32
C HIS A 234 12.11 -21.74 0.88
N ASP A 235 12.58 -20.58 1.34
CA ASP A 235 13.49 -20.42 2.49
C ASP A 235 12.77 -20.52 3.85
N GLY A 236 11.78 -21.40 3.97
CA GLY A 236 11.00 -21.57 5.19
C GLY A 236 10.45 -22.98 5.36
N ALA A 237 10.29 -23.41 6.62
CA ALA A 237 9.69 -24.69 6.96
C ALA A 237 8.22 -24.72 6.49
N ALA A 238 7.93 -25.49 5.43
CA ALA A 238 6.58 -25.73 4.96
C ALA A 238 5.99 -26.96 5.66
N THR A 239 4.93 -26.77 6.45
CA THR A 239 4.12 -27.86 6.97
C THR A 239 3.02 -28.17 5.94
N LEU A 240 3.17 -29.24 5.18
CA LEU A 240 2.18 -29.65 4.18
C LEU A 240 1.01 -30.40 4.84
N PRO A 241 -0.25 -29.92 4.72
CA PRO A 241 -1.40 -30.61 5.28
C PRO A 241 -1.79 -31.83 4.43
N GLN A 242 -1.92 -32.99 5.05
CA GLN A 242 -2.31 -34.23 4.35
C GLN A 242 -3.72 -34.15 3.74
N PRO A 243 -3.97 -34.76 2.56
CA PRO A 243 -2.99 -35.26 1.59
C PRO A 243 -2.50 -34.11 0.68
N SER A 244 -1.19 -33.95 0.54
CA SER A 244 -0.59 -33.07 -0.47
C SER A 244 0.19 -33.93 -1.47
N GLU A 245 -0.07 -33.76 -2.77
CA GLU A 245 0.77 -34.32 -3.82
C GLU A 245 1.74 -33.24 -4.29
N LEU A 246 3.04 -33.52 -4.19
CA LEU A 246 4.09 -32.67 -4.75
C LEU A 246 4.47 -33.27 -6.11
N ALA A 247 3.80 -32.83 -7.17
CA ALA A 247 4.19 -33.15 -8.54
C ALA A 247 5.20 -32.09 -9.00
N ALA A 248 6.49 -32.35 -8.83
CA ALA A 248 7.54 -31.55 -9.46
C ALA A 248 7.89 -32.20 -10.80
N ASP A 249 7.53 -31.54 -11.91
CA ASP A 249 8.06 -31.85 -13.25
C ASP A 249 9.42 -31.16 -13.50
N GLY A 250 10.00 -30.58 -12.44
CA GLY A 250 11.26 -29.86 -12.45
C GLY A 250 12.34 -30.59 -11.65
N GLN A 251 13.54 -30.62 -12.20
CA GLN A 251 14.75 -31.16 -11.59
C GLN A 251 15.01 -30.45 -10.22
N ILE A 252 14.91 -31.19 -9.11
CA ILE A 252 15.42 -30.71 -7.81
C ILE A 252 16.94 -30.82 -7.86
N VAL A 253 17.61 -29.78 -8.37
CA VAL A 253 19.08 -29.70 -8.38
C VAL A 253 19.52 -28.82 -7.22
N GLY A 254 20.27 -29.40 -6.28
CA GLY A 254 21.04 -28.64 -5.30
C GLY A 254 20.40 -28.47 -3.92
N ASP A 255 19.26 -29.09 -3.65
CA ASP A 255 18.70 -29.09 -2.30
C ASP A 255 19.31 -30.25 -1.49
N ASP A 256 20.44 -29.98 -0.83
CA ASP A 256 20.86 -30.76 0.33
C ASP A 256 19.79 -30.57 1.41
N GLN A 257 18.74 -31.39 1.35
CA GLN A 257 17.70 -31.40 2.36
C GLN A 257 18.27 -31.97 3.66
N HIS A 258 18.89 -31.11 4.47
CA HIS A 258 19.16 -31.33 5.88
C HIS A 258 17.89 -31.21 6.75
N GLY A 259 16.71 -31.42 6.16
CA GLY A 259 15.43 -31.47 6.85
C GLY A 259 14.92 -32.90 6.96
N SER A 260 14.62 -33.35 8.18
CA SER A 260 13.89 -34.59 8.41
C SER A 260 12.44 -34.44 7.92
N ALA A 261 12.12 -34.97 6.73
CA ALA A 261 10.74 -35.08 6.27
C ALA A 261 10.09 -36.35 6.85
N THR A 262 9.22 -36.19 7.85
CA THR A 262 8.39 -37.30 8.36
C THR A 262 7.20 -37.51 7.41
N LEU A 263 7.34 -38.43 6.45
CA LEU A 263 6.24 -38.85 5.58
C LEU A 263 5.32 -39.83 6.33
N ALA A 264 4.13 -39.39 6.73
CA ALA A 264 3.18 -40.25 7.44
C ALA A 264 2.34 -41.12 6.47
N GLN A 265 2.52 -42.44 6.63
CA GLN A 265 1.75 -43.64 6.22
C GLN A 265 1.14 -43.81 4.82
N ARG A 266 0.97 -42.78 3.98
CA ARG A 266 0.58 -42.94 2.55
C ARG A 266 1.07 -41.78 1.68
N SER A 267 2.37 -41.58 1.61
CA SER A 267 2.98 -40.71 0.61
C SER A 267 3.61 -41.58 -0.48
N ALA A 268 3.16 -41.42 -1.73
CA ALA A 268 3.84 -42.00 -2.88
C ALA A 268 4.73 -40.93 -3.51
N LEU A 269 6.03 -41.19 -3.56
CA LEU A 269 6.94 -40.42 -4.41
C LEU A 269 6.86 -41.04 -5.80
N VAL A 270 6.20 -40.37 -6.73
CA VAL A 270 6.17 -40.78 -8.14
C VAL A 270 7.26 -40.01 -8.86
N VAL A 271 8.37 -40.69 -9.19
CA VAL A 271 9.43 -40.12 -10.01
C VAL A 271 9.04 -40.31 -11.47
N ALA A 272 8.84 -39.21 -12.21
CA ALA A 272 8.30 -39.23 -13.57
C ALA A 272 9.22 -39.92 -14.60
N GLU A 273 10.51 -40.05 -14.31
CA GLU A 273 11.47 -40.74 -15.19
C GLU A 273 12.04 -42.02 -14.54
N PRO A 274 11.62 -43.22 -14.96
CA PRO A 274 12.10 -44.49 -14.40
C PRO A 274 13.58 -44.81 -14.72
N GLY A 275 14.27 -43.96 -15.48
CA GLY A 275 15.64 -44.21 -15.95
C GLY A 275 16.76 -43.95 -14.94
N GLN A 276 16.53 -43.16 -13.88
CA GLN A 276 17.61 -42.74 -12.96
C GLN A 276 17.26 -42.71 -11.46
N SER A 277 16.19 -43.38 -11.03
CA SER A 277 15.87 -43.48 -9.61
C SER A 277 16.96 -44.23 -8.85
N ARG A 278 17.74 -43.53 -8.03
CA ARG A 278 18.78 -44.10 -7.16
C ARG A 278 18.51 -43.75 -5.71
N ILE A 279 18.80 -44.67 -4.79
CA ILE A 279 18.79 -44.41 -3.34
C ILE A 279 20.15 -44.73 -2.75
N MET A 280 20.63 -43.88 -1.83
CA MET A 280 21.87 -44.12 -1.10
C MET A 280 21.60 -45.09 0.05
N SER A 281 22.13 -46.31 -0.05
CA SER A 281 22.06 -47.33 1.01
C SER A 281 23.47 -47.71 1.40
N ALA A 282 23.78 -47.59 2.70
CA ALA A 282 25.12 -47.81 3.25
C ALA A 282 26.23 -47.04 2.48
N GLY A 283 25.94 -45.80 2.07
CA GLY A 283 26.87 -44.95 1.35
C GLY A 283 26.99 -45.20 -0.16
N VAL A 284 26.18 -46.09 -0.75
CA VAL A 284 26.23 -46.41 -2.18
C VAL A 284 24.88 -46.16 -2.84
N TRP A 285 24.88 -45.45 -3.97
CA TRP A 285 23.68 -45.23 -4.79
C TRP A 285 23.28 -46.50 -5.55
N ARG A 286 22.07 -47.00 -5.31
CA ARG A 286 21.53 -48.20 -5.97
C ARG A 286 20.25 -47.88 -6.76
N PRO A 287 20.08 -48.41 -7.99
CA PRO A 287 18.85 -48.25 -8.75
C PRO A 287 17.70 -49.05 -8.11
N PHE A 288 16.46 -48.62 -8.32
CA PHE A 288 15.26 -49.37 -7.91
C PHE A 288 14.08 -49.12 -8.86
N THR A 289 13.19 -50.10 -9.00
CA THR A 289 12.02 -50.10 -9.90
C THR A 289 10.70 -49.81 -9.18
N SER A 290 10.51 -50.28 -7.95
CA SER A 290 9.40 -49.85 -7.08
C SER A 290 9.72 -50.08 -5.60
N ARG A 291 9.06 -49.33 -4.71
CA ARG A 291 9.03 -49.60 -3.26
C ARG A 291 7.66 -49.30 -2.69
N ARG A 292 7.30 -50.06 -1.65
CA ARG A 292 6.16 -49.78 -0.78
C ARG A 292 6.62 -49.67 0.67
N MET A 293 6.09 -48.70 1.40
CA MET A 293 6.32 -48.60 2.84
C MET A 293 5.30 -49.45 3.59
N VAL A 294 5.75 -50.39 4.42
CA VAL A 294 4.90 -51.25 5.26
C VAL A 294 5.42 -51.16 6.70
N GLY A 295 4.58 -50.64 7.61
CA GLY A 295 4.92 -50.55 9.03
C GLY A 295 6.11 -49.64 9.35
N GLY A 296 6.37 -48.60 8.54
CA GLY A 296 7.52 -47.69 8.72
C GLY A 296 8.83 -48.19 8.12
N THR A 297 8.82 -49.36 7.48
CA THR A 297 9.98 -49.93 6.78
C THR A 297 9.76 -49.86 5.27
N TRP A 298 10.76 -49.41 4.54
CA TRP A 298 10.76 -49.45 3.07
C TRP A 298 11.08 -50.86 2.58
N ILE A 299 10.15 -51.48 1.85
CA ILE A 299 10.36 -52.78 1.20
C ILE A 299 10.73 -52.52 -0.26
N ILE A 300 11.80 -53.18 -0.72
CA ILE A 300 12.16 -53.26 -2.14
C ILE A 300 11.33 -54.40 -2.73
N GLU A 301 10.52 -54.09 -3.74
CA GLU A 301 9.91 -55.12 -4.57
C GLU A 301 10.90 -55.34 -5.73
N GLU A 302 11.47 -56.55 -5.81
CA GLU A 302 12.26 -56.98 -6.97
C GLU A 302 11.35 -57.32 -8.15
#